data_AF-A0A2P2I1N2-F1
#
_entry.id   AF-A0A2P2I1N2-F1
#
_cell.length_a   1.000
_cell.length_b   1.000
_cell.length_c   1.000
_cell.angle_alpha   90.00
_cell.angle_beta   90.00
_cell.angle_gamma   90.00
#
_symmetry.space_group_name_H-M   'P 1'
#
loop_
_entity.id
_entity.type
_entity.pdbx_description
1 polymer ?
#
loop_
_entity_poly.entity_id
_entity_poly.type
_entity_poly.pdbx_seq_one_letter_code
_entity_poly.pdbx_strand_id
1 'polypeptide(L)'
;LGSFVCAVASLVATIENIMQNLNDKAGAAIRDRLPEKLQQEWQEFFSSFLHTTLLTLYVKVEGWYRSGSGRSVLQYCVCRDLCRYAATVPVRDLIQHTLPPLHHQEDIDQQQNLPDNIQVLLNHLCEGLLSPHPSVSGCSHKLLQRVMPEVMKEWCSSGSMVIHKNAEGDVDDGQQLQQRSLPPVLIRLIKQCGPVVSTALDERSVLGGWCVVVPHTDSHTYTVAYCLAWHIVFLALQYCDENAMHDYAAGLKSPELLPQLLTVLMRLLPPEHSFPVPPASCRCNSCVSGNNNMINTSLSHLSPNQCASSYVVWWASSQLFLQSMKLFPYWVRNWYNTQSKKNSDLISTYTTKHFSPVVINEELGAIIDYKSPDDNVKVKVRSQREVIATYTIDDSQLVLTLQLPANLPLAPAVMVHSEHAGVSPKLWEGWKNGLKTVLSYRNSPLLASLKVWKQNLDQKYQGVEPCYICYCIMHNNNHTLPSSQCRTCKKKFHSACLYQWFLTSPHSNCPLCRSVW
;
A
#
# COMPACT_ATOMS: atom_id res chain seq x y z
N LEU A 1 33.62 26.45 1.26
CA LEU A 1 33.18 25.20 1.91
C LEU A 1 31.96 24.56 1.23
N GLY A 2 30.83 25.28 1.05
CA GLY A 2 29.62 24.71 0.41
C GLY A 2 29.86 24.07 -0.97
N SER A 3 30.55 24.78 -1.88
CA SER A 3 30.88 24.23 -3.22
C SER A 3 31.76 22.98 -3.17
N PHE A 4 32.65 22.88 -2.16
CA PHE A 4 33.47 21.68 -1.95
C PHE A 4 32.60 20.50 -1.53
N VAL A 5 31.64 20.71 -0.61
CA VAL A 5 30.67 19.67 -0.21
C VAL A 5 29.85 19.20 -1.41
N CYS A 6 29.36 20.10 -2.26
CA CYS A 6 28.65 19.74 -3.49
C CYS A 6 29.50 18.86 -4.41
N ALA A 7 30.76 19.23 -4.64
CA ALA A 7 31.67 18.48 -5.49
C ALA A 7 31.96 17.08 -4.94
N VAL A 8 32.24 16.96 -3.63
CA VAL A 8 32.46 15.69 -2.96
C VAL A 8 31.21 14.80 -3.01
N ALA A 9 30.04 15.35 -2.68
CA ALA A 9 28.77 14.62 -2.75
C ALA A 9 28.50 14.08 -4.16
N SER A 10 28.69 14.92 -5.18
CA SER A 10 28.51 14.52 -6.58
C SER A 10 29.51 13.43 -7.01
N LEU A 11 30.78 13.54 -6.59
CA LEU A 11 31.80 12.54 -6.90
C LEU A 11 31.47 11.20 -6.27
N VAL A 12 31.17 11.17 -4.97
CA VAL A 12 30.84 9.93 -4.25
C VAL A 12 29.57 9.30 -4.81
N ALA A 13 28.53 10.10 -5.12
CA ALA A 13 27.33 9.59 -5.78
C ALA A 13 27.64 8.95 -7.15
N THR A 14 28.56 9.53 -7.90
CA THR A 14 28.96 9.02 -9.21
C THR A 14 29.73 7.71 -9.07
N ILE A 15 30.68 7.64 -8.14
CA ILE A 15 31.45 6.42 -7.85
C ILE A 15 30.49 5.31 -7.42
N GLU A 16 29.55 5.59 -6.51
CA GLU A 16 28.61 4.59 -6.02
C GLU A 16 27.70 4.05 -7.14
N ASN A 17 27.21 4.92 -8.02
CA ASN A 17 26.46 4.49 -9.20
C ASN A 17 27.30 3.61 -10.15
N ILE A 18 28.59 3.92 -10.33
CA ILE A 18 29.50 3.09 -11.12
C ILE A 18 29.66 1.71 -10.47
N MET A 19 29.94 1.67 -9.16
CA MET A 19 30.14 0.42 -8.41
C MET A 19 28.88 -0.46 -8.43
N GLN A 20 27.68 0.12 -8.29
CA GLN A 20 26.41 -0.61 -8.40
C GLN A 20 26.19 -1.16 -9.81
N ASN A 21 26.40 -0.36 -10.86
CA ASN A 21 26.24 -0.84 -12.24
C ASN A 21 27.27 -1.92 -12.62
N LEU A 22 28.48 -1.88 -12.07
CA LEU A 22 29.46 -2.96 -12.22
C LEU A 22 28.95 -4.28 -11.63
N ASN A 23 28.28 -4.23 -10.47
CA ASN A 23 27.74 -5.40 -9.82
C ASN A 23 26.52 -5.97 -10.57
N ASP A 24 25.60 -5.10 -11.01
CA ASP A 24 24.30 -5.54 -11.54
C ASP A 24 24.32 -5.82 -13.06
N LYS A 25 25.17 -5.12 -13.83
CA LYS A 25 25.04 -5.04 -15.29
C LYS A 25 26.32 -5.27 -16.09
N ALA A 26 27.49 -5.25 -15.47
CA ALA A 26 28.73 -5.44 -16.22
C ALA A 26 28.88 -6.89 -16.70
N GLY A 27 29.07 -7.07 -18.01
CA GLY A 27 29.43 -8.37 -18.59
C GLY A 27 30.84 -8.82 -18.18
N ALA A 28 31.11 -10.12 -18.31
CA ALA A 28 32.38 -10.75 -17.89
C ALA A 28 33.62 -10.00 -18.42
N ALA A 29 33.62 -9.61 -19.70
CA ALA A 29 34.74 -8.90 -20.33
C ALA A 29 35.11 -7.54 -19.71
N ILE A 30 34.18 -6.86 -19.02
CA ILE A 30 34.47 -5.62 -18.28
C ILE A 30 35.01 -5.97 -16.89
N ARG A 31 34.45 -7.00 -16.24
CA ARG A 31 34.88 -7.47 -14.92
C ARG A 31 36.33 -7.98 -14.96
N ASP A 32 36.69 -8.70 -16.03
CA ASP A 32 38.05 -9.24 -16.24
C ASP A 32 39.11 -8.15 -16.45
N ARG A 33 38.71 -6.90 -16.74
CA ARG A 33 39.61 -5.75 -16.91
C ARG A 33 39.80 -4.93 -15.63
N LEU A 34 39.05 -5.24 -14.57
CA LEU A 34 39.08 -4.52 -13.30
C LEU A 34 39.87 -5.34 -12.26
N PRO A 35 40.43 -4.69 -11.22
CA PRO A 35 41.06 -5.42 -10.13
C PRO A 35 40.07 -6.40 -9.50
N GLU A 36 40.49 -7.66 -9.30
CA GLU A 36 39.62 -8.75 -8.82
C GLU A 36 38.90 -8.41 -7.51
N LYS A 37 39.58 -7.65 -6.63
CA LYS A 37 39.06 -7.25 -5.31
C LYS A 37 38.42 -5.87 -5.27
N LEU A 38 38.30 -5.16 -6.40
CA LEU A 38 37.82 -3.77 -6.42
C LEU A 38 36.49 -3.58 -5.68
N GLN A 39 35.54 -4.50 -5.88
CA GLN A 39 34.23 -4.45 -5.21
C GLN A 39 34.35 -4.70 -3.71
N GLN A 40 35.12 -5.73 -3.32
CA GLN A 40 35.35 -6.04 -1.92
C GLN A 40 36.04 -4.86 -1.22
N GLU A 41 37.08 -4.31 -1.84
CA GLU A 41 37.83 -3.18 -1.28
C GLU A 41 36.97 -1.92 -1.15
N TRP A 42 36.13 -1.62 -2.14
CA TRP A 42 35.16 -0.53 -2.05
C TRP A 42 34.24 -0.69 -0.86
N GLN A 43 33.67 -1.89 -0.67
CA GLN A 43 32.71 -2.16 0.39
C GLN A 43 33.35 -2.18 1.78
N GLU A 44 34.53 -2.80 1.92
CA GLU A 44 35.17 -3.02 3.22
C GLU A 44 35.96 -1.79 3.71
N PHE A 45 36.60 -1.02 2.81
CA PHE A 45 37.53 0.02 3.21
C PHE A 45 37.07 1.44 2.91
N PHE A 46 36.31 1.66 1.83
CA PHE A 46 36.03 3.02 1.34
C PHE A 46 34.59 3.48 1.59
N SER A 47 33.59 2.64 1.31
CA SER A 47 32.18 3.05 1.33
C SER A 47 31.71 3.41 2.73
N SER A 48 32.00 2.58 3.73
CA SER A 48 31.50 2.77 5.10
C SER A 48 31.93 4.12 5.70
N PHE A 49 33.22 4.47 5.59
CA PHE A 49 33.73 5.74 6.12
C PHE A 49 33.12 6.96 5.41
N LEU A 50 33.06 6.92 4.07
CA LEU A 50 32.46 7.98 3.27
C LEU A 50 30.97 8.15 3.60
N HIS A 51 30.25 7.05 3.71
CA HIS A 51 28.82 7.06 3.94
C HIS A 51 28.46 7.57 5.33
N THR A 52 29.15 7.09 6.35
CA THR A 52 29.03 7.59 7.71
C THR A 52 29.21 9.11 7.78
N THR A 53 30.30 9.63 7.20
CA THR A 53 30.60 11.06 7.24
C THR A 53 29.55 11.89 6.50
N LEU A 54 29.22 11.49 5.27
CA LEU A 54 28.33 12.28 4.41
C LEU A 54 26.85 12.16 4.80
N LEU A 55 26.40 11.04 5.36
CA LEU A 55 25.04 10.90 5.91
C LEU A 55 24.85 11.79 7.14
N THR A 56 25.82 11.81 8.07
CA THR A 56 25.78 12.73 9.21
C THR A 56 25.80 14.18 8.76
N LEU A 57 26.59 14.52 7.72
CA LEU A 57 26.59 15.85 7.14
C LEU A 57 25.24 16.20 6.50
N TYR A 58 24.63 15.28 5.77
CA TYR A 58 23.29 15.44 5.19
C TYR A 58 22.26 15.80 6.28
N VAL A 59 22.18 15.03 7.37
CA VAL A 59 21.23 15.29 8.47
C VAL A 59 21.51 16.65 9.14
N LYS A 60 22.77 17.01 9.36
CA LYS A 60 23.13 18.32 9.95
C LYS A 60 22.72 19.49 9.06
N VAL A 61 23.03 19.41 7.77
CA VAL A 61 22.72 20.46 6.80
C VAL A 61 21.21 20.60 6.61
N GLU A 62 20.49 19.48 6.59
CA GLU A 62 19.03 19.44 6.58
C GLU A 62 18.44 20.15 7.81
N GLY A 63 18.92 19.81 9.01
CA GLY A 63 18.46 20.43 10.25
C GLY A 63 18.70 21.94 10.28
N TRP A 64 19.86 22.41 9.77
CA TRP A 64 20.14 23.84 9.62
C TRP A 64 19.22 24.54 8.61
N TYR A 65 18.86 23.88 7.51
CA TYR A 65 17.91 24.45 6.56
C TYR A 65 16.50 24.54 7.16
N ARG A 66 16.11 23.52 7.93
CA ARG A 66 14.82 23.42 8.62
C ARG A 66 14.64 24.53 9.65
N SER A 67 15.66 24.81 10.48
CA SER A 67 15.61 25.86 11.52
C SER A 67 15.39 27.27 10.98
N GLY A 68 15.55 27.49 9.67
CA GLY A 68 15.29 28.78 9.02
C GLY A 68 16.39 29.83 9.22
N SER A 69 17.32 29.60 10.15
CA SER A 69 18.46 30.47 10.40
C SER A 69 19.41 30.46 9.20
N GLY A 70 19.42 31.53 8.40
CA GLY A 70 20.43 31.74 7.36
C GLY A 70 20.16 31.04 6.03
N ARG A 71 18.91 30.69 5.70
CA ARG A 71 18.53 30.11 4.40
C ARG A 71 19.11 30.94 3.26
N SER A 72 19.96 30.33 2.45
CA SER A 72 20.60 30.95 1.28
C SER A 72 20.55 30.03 0.06
N VAL A 73 20.73 30.60 -1.13
CA VAL A 73 20.83 29.82 -2.37
C VAL A 73 21.95 28.78 -2.30
N LEU A 74 23.07 29.12 -1.66
CA LEU A 74 24.18 28.18 -1.48
C LEU A 74 23.76 26.99 -0.60
N GLN A 75 23.12 27.23 0.54
CA GLN A 75 22.62 26.15 1.40
C GLN A 75 21.59 25.29 0.68
N TYR A 76 20.69 25.89 -0.10
CA TYR A 76 19.75 25.15 -0.94
C TYR A 76 20.46 24.21 -1.92
N CYS A 77 21.46 24.71 -2.63
CA CYS A 77 22.26 23.90 -3.56
C CYS A 77 23.01 22.76 -2.84
N VAL A 78 23.58 23.04 -1.65
CA VAL A 78 24.26 22.02 -0.84
C VAL A 78 23.29 20.93 -0.39
N CYS A 79 22.12 21.30 0.16
CA CYS A 79 21.07 20.35 0.51
C CYS A 79 20.67 19.47 -0.69
N ARG A 80 20.39 20.11 -1.82
CA ARG A 80 19.99 19.43 -3.07
C ARG A 80 21.05 18.43 -3.55
N ASP A 81 22.32 18.80 -3.54
CA ASP A 81 23.40 17.93 -4.02
C ASP A 81 23.70 16.80 -3.03
N LEU A 82 23.59 17.05 -1.71
CA LEU A 82 23.63 16.01 -0.69
C LEU A 82 22.45 15.04 -0.82
N CYS A 83 21.26 15.48 -1.23
CA CYS A 83 20.12 14.60 -1.51
C CYS A 83 20.41 13.64 -2.69
N ARG A 84 21.10 14.13 -3.74
CA ARG A 84 21.50 13.28 -4.87
C ARG A 84 22.47 12.20 -4.43
N TYR A 85 23.41 12.55 -3.56
CA TYR A 85 24.32 11.60 -2.92
C TYR A 85 23.56 10.61 -2.03
N ALA A 86 22.77 11.10 -1.06
CA ALA A 86 22.12 10.26 -0.07
C ALA A 86 21.23 9.20 -0.74
N ALA A 87 20.51 9.55 -1.81
CA ALA A 87 19.70 8.61 -2.59
C ALA A 87 20.47 7.43 -3.21
N THR A 88 21.80 7.53 -3.37
CA THR A 88 22.66 6.47 -3.91
C THR A 88 23.18 5.50 -2.84
N VAL A 89 23.15 5.90 -1.57
CA VAL A 89 23.75 5.13 -0.47
C VAL A 89 23.13 3.72 -0.39
N PRO A 90 23.96 2.66 -0.29
CA PRO A 90 23.48 1.29 -0.15
C PRO A 90 22.66 1.05 1.12
N VAL A 91 21.71 0.12 1.06
CA VAL A 91 20.86 -0.23 2.21
C VAL A 91 21.68 -0.74 3.41
N ARG A 92 22.76 -1.49 3.17
CA ARG A 92 23.68 -1.95 4.24
C ARG A 92 24.24 -0.79 5.06
N ASP A 93 24.67 0.28 4.38
CA ASP A 93 25.31 1.45 4.98
C ASP A 93 24.26 2.37 5.62
N LEU A 94 23.04 2.40 5.07
CA LEU A 94 21.90 3.10 5.68
C LEU A 94 21.50 2.46 7.01
N ILE A 95 21.39 1.14 7.09
CA ILE A 95 20.99 0.45 8.33
C ILE A 95 22.11 0.50 9.38
N GLN A 96 23.38 0.47 8.97
CA GLN A 96 24.54 0.55 9.87
C GLN A 96 24.99 1.99 10.17
N HIS A 97 24.13 2.97 9.99
CA HIS A 97 24.48 4.38 10.16
C HIS A 97 24.94 4.72 11.59
N THR A 98 25.57 5.89 11.74
CA THR A 98 25.83 6.52 13.04
C THR A 98 25.15 7.89 13.16
N LEU A 99 23.90 8.00 12.67
CA LEU A 99 23.11 9.22 12.81
C LEU A 99 22.87 9.56 14.29
N PRO A 100 22.67 10.84 14.63
CA PRO A 100 22.31 11.24 15.99
C PRO A 100 21.02 10.53 16.44
N PRO A 101 20.92 10.09 17.71
CA PRO A 101 19.70 9.49 18.23
C PRO A 101 18.49 10.41 18.05
N LEU A 102 17.39 9.84 17.58
CA LEU A 102 16.11 10.52 17.40
C LEU A 102 15.00 9.53 17.72
N HIS A 103 14.38 9.70 18.89
CA HIS A 103 13.28 8.86 19.36
C HIS A 103 12.09 9.73 19.75
N HIS A 104 10.90 9.22 19.50
CA HIS A 104 9.66 9.83 19.92
C HIS A 104 9.05 9.04 21.07
N GLN A 105 8.14 9.68 21.83
CA GLN A 105 7.50 9.06 22.98
C GLN A 105 6.82 7.72 22.64
N GLU A 106 6.15 7.66 21.48
CA GLU A 106 5.45 6.46 21.00
C GLU A 106 6.39 5.27 20.73
N ASP A 107 7.67 5.53 20.45
CA ASP A 107 8.67 4.47 20.21
C ASP A 107 9.05 3.77 21.53
N ILE A 108 8.95 4.50 22.65
CA ILE A 108 9.22 4.00 24.00
C ILE A 108 8.01 3.18 24.49
N ASP A 109 6.81 3.71 24.28
CA ASP A 109 5.56 3.12 24.78
C ASP A 109 5.25 1.75 24.13
N GLN A 110 5.77 1.49 22.92
CA GLN A 110 5.54 0.24 22.18
C GLN A 110 6.60 -0.85 22.38
N GLN A 111 7.56 -0.67 23.30
CA GLN A 111 8.75 -1.52 23.46
C GLN A 111 9.44 -1.77 22.10
N GLN A 112 10.29 -0.83 21.66
CA GLN A 112 11.09 -0.87 20.41
C GLN A 112 11.04 -2.22 19.65
N ASN A 113 10.05 -2.36 18.75
CA ASN A 113 9.90 -3.57 17.92
C ASN A 113 10.94 -3.63 16.78
N LEU A 114 11.74 -2.59 16.63
CA LEU A 114 12.84 -2.48 15.67
C LEU A 114 14.16 -2.35 16.42
N PRO A 115 15.26 -2.86 15.84
CA PRO A 115 16.60 -2.46 16.23
C PRO A 115 16.74 -0.94 16.29
N ASP A 116 17.44 -0.45 17.31
CA ASP A 116 17.54 0.98 17.63
C ASP A 116 18.03 1.83 16.44
N ASN A 117 19.05 1.35 15.72
CA ASN A 117 19.55 1.96 14.49
C ASN A 117 18.47 2.09 13.40
N ILE A 118 17.65 1.05 13.19
CA ILE A 118 16.57 1.09 12.19
C ILE A 118 15.47 2.06 12.63
N GLN A 119 15.13 2.10 13.92
CA GLN A 119 14.17 3.05 14.46
C GLN A 119 14.65 4.51 14.30
N VAL A 120 15.91 4.79 14.63
CA VAL A 120 16.53 6.12 14.45
C VAL A 120 16.52 6.53 12.97
N LEU A 121 16.90 5.63 12.06
CA LEU A 121 16.85 5.90 10.63
C LEU A 121 15.43 6.26 10.19
N LEU A 122 14.45 5.44 10.56
CA LEU A 122 13.05 5.60 10.18
C LEU A 122 12.52 6.96 10.66
N ASN A 123 12.85 7.36 11.88
CA ASN A 123 12.47 8.65 12.45
C ASN A 123 13.08 9.82 11.67
N HIS A 124 14.40 9.81 11.40
CA HIS A 124 15.05 10.87 10.61
C HIS A 124 14.45 11.00 9.22
N LEU A 125 14.19 9.88 8.54
CA LEU A 125 13.62 9.90 7.20
C LEU A 125 12.16 10.38 7.21
N CYS A 126 11.36 10.01 8.22
CA CYS A 126 9.99 10.49 8.34
C CYS A 126 9.94 11.99 8.65
N GLU A 127 10.84 12.50 9.50
CA GLU A 127 10.99 13.95 9.68
C GLU A 127 11.41 14.63 8.38
N GLY A 128 12.32 14.03 7.61
CA GLY A 128 12.78 14.52 6.32
C GLY A 128 11.68 14.66 5.26
N LEU A 129 10.62 13.85 5.32
CA LEU A 129 9.44 14.01 4.45
C LEU A 129 8.76 15.38 4.64
N LEU A 130 8.77 15.92 5.86
CA LEU A 130 8.23 17.24 6.24
C LEU A 130 9.22 18.40 6.01
N SER A 131 10.36 18.16 5.38
CA SER A 131 11.36 19.21 5.18
C SER A 131 10.83 20.31 4.24
N PRO A 132 11.02 21.61 4.57
CA PRO A 132 10.67 22.72 3.67
C PRO A 132 11.56 22.76 2.42
N HIS A 133 12.62 21.93 2.37
CA HIS A 133 13.42 21.72 1.17
C HIS A 133 12.83 20.55 0.35
N PRO A 134 12.25 20.78 -0.83
CA PRO A 134 11.54 19.72 -1.56
C PRO A 134 12.42 18.53 -1.92
N SER A 135 13.70 18.75 -2.28
CA SER A 135 14.61 17.64 -2.57
C SER A 135 14.90 16.74 -1.36
N VAL A 136 14.81 17.27 -0.13
CA VAL A 136 14.99 16.47 1.10
C VAL A 136 13.77 15.58 1.30
N SER A 137 12.55 16.10 1.07
CA SER A 137 11.33 15.31 1.12
C SER A 137 11.38 14.15 0.11
N GLY A 138 11.76 14.43 -1.15
CA GLY A 138 11.94 13.40 -2.16
C GLY A 138 13.09 12.43 -1.88
N CYS A 139 14.19 12.90 -1.29
CA CYS A 139 15.30 12.04 -0.88
C CYS A 139 14.88 11.09 0.23
N SER A 140 14.18 11.62 1.23
CA SER A 140 13.71 10.85 2.38
C SER A 140 12.70 9.79 1.94
N HIS A 141 11.79 10.13 1.02
CA HIS A 141 10.91 9.16 0.38
C HIS A 141 11.68 8.08 -0.38
N LYS A 142 12.69 8.45 -1.16
CA LYS A 142 13.52 7.49 -1.90
C LYS A 142 14.28 6.54 -0.96
N LEU A 143 14.82 7.06 0.13
CA LEU A 143 15.50 6.28 1.16
C LEU A 143 14.52 5.35 1.88
N LEU A 144 13.35 5.85 2.28
CA LEU A 144 12.28 5.05 2.89
C LEU A 144 11.88 3.88 1.98
N GLN A 145 11.70 4.12 0.68
CA GLN A 145 11.41 3.04 -0.28
C GLN A 145 12.46 1.93 -0.27
N ARG A 146 13.75 2.30 -0.18
CA ARG A 146 14.87 1.35 -0.23
C ARG A 146 15.01 0.55 1.06
N VAL A 147 14.72 1.16 2.21
CA VAL A 147 14.89 0.51 3.53
C VAL A 147 13.63 -0.20 4.03
N MET A 148 12.46 0.14 3.49
CA MET A 148 11.18 -0.44 3.93
C MET A 148 11.11 -1.98 3.92
N PRO A 149 11.74 -2.71 2.95
CA PRO A 149 11.78 -4.17 3.02
C PRO A 149 12.41 -4.69 4.33
N GLU A 150 13.54 -4.13 4.75
CA GLU A 150 14.23 -4.54 5.99
C GLU A 150 13.45 -4.06 7.22
N VAL A 151 12.90 -2.84 7.19
CA VAL A 151 12.04 -2.33 8.28
C VAL A 151 10.86 -3.27 8.51
N MET A 152 10.13 -3.64 7.45
CA MET A 152 8.94 -4.48 7.59
C MET A 152 9.26 -5.93 7.90
N LYS A 153 10.40 -6.45 7.44
CA LYS A 153 10.90 -7.77 7.82
C LYS A 153 11.10 -7.85 9.34
N GLU A 154 11.82 -6.91 9.93
CA GLU A 154 12.01 -6.84 11.38
C GLU A 154 10.67 -6.59 12.10
N TRP A 155 9.88 -5.60 11.64
CA TRP A 155 8.59 -5.24 12.25
C TRP A 155 7.59 -6.39 12.30
N CYS A 156 7.45 -7.14 11.20
CA CYS A 156 6.54 -8.28 11.13
C CYS A 156 7.00 -9.46 11.97
N SER A 157 8.32 -9.63 12.14
CA SER A 157 8.90 -10.70 12.96
C SER A 157 8.71 -10.47 14.46
N SER A 158 8.71 -9.21 14.91
CA SER A 158 8.54 -8.82 16.31
C SER A 158 7.09 -8.96 16.82
N GLY A 159 6.14 -9.23 15.93
CA GLY A 159 4.76 -9.52 16.33
C GLY A 159 4.02 -8.36 17.02
N SER A 160 4.27 -7.10 16.62
CA SER A 160 3.63 -5.91 17.21
C SER A 160 2.11 -6.05 17.32
N MET A 161 1.64 -6.35 18.53
CA MET A 161 0.23 -6.51 18.87
C MET A 161 -0.25 -5.29 19.65
N VAL A 162 -1.28 -4.60 19.16
CA VAL A 162 -2.00 -3.59 19.93
C VAL A 162 -3.15 -4.28 20.65
N ILE A 163 -3.11 -4.27 21.99
CA ILE A 163 -4.23 -4.72 22.83
C ILE A 163 -5.16 -3.53 23.03
N HIS A 164 -6.32 -3.52 22.37
CA HIS A 164 -7.38 -2.59 22.74
C HIS A 164 -7.98 -2.99 24.09
N LYS A 165 -7.73 -2.19 25.12
CA LYS A 165 -8.57 -2.21 26.33
C LYS A 165 -9.88 -1.52 25.98
N ASN A 166 -10.99 -2.26 25.97
CA ASN A 166 -12.30 -1.64 25.89
C ASN A 166 -12.44 -0.70 27.10
N ALA A 167 -12.85 0.54 26.85
CA ALA A 167 -13.38 1.39 27.90
C ALA A 167 -14.69 0.75 28.37
N GLU A 168 -14.84 0.61 29.68
CA GLU A 168 -15.99 0.04 30.41
C GLU A 168 -16.04 -1.50 30.50
N GLY A 169 -15.42 -2.03 31.55
CA GLY A 169 -16.19 -2.57 32.68
C GLY A 169 -16.85 -3.95 32.59
N ASP A 170 -16.91 -4.64 31.45
CA ASP A 170 -17.49 -5.99 31.40
C ASP A 170 -16.44 -7.08 31.11
N VAL A 171 -16.37 -8.03 32.04
CA VAL A 171 -15.58 -9.26 31.95
C VAL A 171 -16.30 -10.19 30.97
N ASP A 172 -15.89 -10.20 29.71
CA ASP A 172 -16.26 -11.26 28.76
C ASP A 172 -15.00 -11.99 28.27
N ASP A 173 -14.86 -13.24 28.70
CA ASP A 173 -13.88 -14.20 28.22
C ASP A 173 -14.21 -14.56 26.75
N GLY A 174 -13.73 -13.74 25.82
CA GLY A 174 -14.08 -13.93 24.40
C GLY A 174 -13.22 -13.11 23.42
N GLN A 175 -11.92 -13.46 23.31
CA GLN A 175 -11.02 -13.06 22.22
C GLN A 175 -10.97 -11.55 21.89
N GLN A 176 -10.14 -10.81 22.62
CA GLN A 176 -9.66 -9.48 22.21
C GLN A 176 -9.07 -9.57 20.79
N LEU A 177 -9.60 -8.82 19.83
CA LEU A 177 -9.05 -8.74 18.48
C LEU A 177 -7.64 -8.15 18.54
N GLN A 178 -6.66 -9.01 18.37
CA GLN A 178 -5.24 -8.67 18.29
C GLN A 178 -5.00 -7.87 16.99
N GLN A 179 -5.13 -6.54 17.02
CA GLN A 179 -4.87 -5.71 15.86
C GLN A 179 -3.38 -5.37 15.79
N ARG A 180 -2.75 -5.67 14.65
CA ARG A 180 -1.38 -5.25 14.39
C ARG A 180 -1.37 -3.83 13.83
N SER A 181 -0.42 -3.00 14.26
CA SER A 181 -0.27 -1.63 13.75
C SER A 181 1.02 -1.47 12.97
N LEU A 182 0.97 -0.65 11.91
CA LEU A 182 2.17 -0.20 11.19
C LEU A 182 3.07 0.64 12.11
N PRO A 183 4.36 0.85 11.75
CA PRO A 183 5.27 1.70 12.51
C PRO A 183 4.63 3.06 12.90
N PRO A 184 4.58 3.41 14.20
CA PRO A 184 3.84 4.58 14.71
C PRO A 184 4.22 5.89 14.04
N VAL A 185 5.52 6.09 13.79
CA VAL A 185 6.04 7.29 13.15
C VAL A 185 5.39 7.58 11.78
N LEU A 186 5.05 6.55 11.00
CA LEU A 186 4.35 6.70 9.72
C LEU A 186 2.91 7.16 9.92
N ILE A 187 2.20 6.55 10.88
CA ILE A 187 0.81 6.87 11.19
C ILE A 187 0.70 8.26 11.81
N ARG A 188 1.63 8.63 12.72
CA ARG A 188 1.71 9.96 13.31
C ARG A 188 1.92 11.02 12.24
N LEU A 189 2.83 10.79 11.30
CA LEU A 189 3.08 11.72 10.20
C LEU A 189 1.81 11.95 9.35
N ILE A 190 1.07 10.89 9.04
CA ILE A 190 -0.22 10.98 8.33
C ILE A 190 -1.23 11.80 9.14
N LYS A 191 -1.38 11.51 10.44
CA LYS A 191 -2.30 12.22 11.33
C LYS A 191 -1.93 13.69 11.53
N GLN A 192 -0.64 14.02 11.53
CA GLN A 192 -0.15 15.39 11.62
C GLN A 192 -0.47 16.18 10.35
N CYS A 193 -0.22 15.61 9.18
CA CYS A 193 -0.39 16.33 7.91
C CYS A 193 -1.85 16.34 7.43
N GLY A 194 -2.63 15.29 7.70
CA GLY A 194 -3.97 15.09 7.16
C GLY A 194 -4.91 16.28 7.40
N PRO A 195 -5.11 16.74 8.66
CA PRO A 195 -5.96 17.88 8.96
C PRO A 195 -5.49 19.15 8.24
N VAL A 196 -4.18 19.44 8.25
CA VAL A 196 -3.60 20.62 7.58
C VAL A 196 -3.92 20.62 6.08
N VAL A 197 -3.69 19.49 5.41
CA VAL A 197 -3.94 19.34 3.96
C VAL A 197 -5.44 19.38 3.67
N SER A 198 -6.27 18.76 4.50
CA SER A 198 -7.72 18.79 4.36
C SER A 198 -8.26 20.22 4.46
N THR A 199 -7.83 20.98 5.47
CA THR A 199 -8.20 22.39 5.65
C THR A 199 -7.72 23.24 4.48
N ALA A 200 -6.49 23.04 4.00
CA ALA A 200 -5.96 23.77 2.85
C ALA A 200 -6.74 23.53 1.54
N LEU A 201 -7.53 22.45 1.47
CA LEU A 201 -8.31 22.06 0.29
C LEU A 201 -9.82 22.22 0.48
N ASP A 202 -10.30 22.67 1.62
CA ASP A 202 -11.72 22.52 2.00
C ASP A 202 -12.68 23.24 1.04
N GLU A 203 -12.33 24.45 0.62
CA GLU A 203 -13.10 25.27 -0.33
C GLU A 203 -13.12 24.72 -1.76
N ARG A 204 -12.30 23.70 -2.05
CA ARG A 204 -12.17 23.19 -3.41
C ARG A 204 -13.17 22.09 -3.70
N SER A 205 -13.77 22.17 -4.89
CA SER A 205 -14.68 21.15 -5.40
C SER A 205 -13.97 19.82 -5.67
N VAL A 206 -14.72 18.73 -5.44
CA VAL A 206 -14.35 17.37 -5.84
C VAL A 206 -14.13 17.33 -7.35
N LEU A 207 -12.99 16.80 -7.77
CA LEU A 207 -12.56 16.70 -9.17
C LEU A 207 -12.70 18.04 -9.92
N GLY A 208 -12.34 19.14 -9.24
CA GLY A 208 -12.23 20.46 -9.87
C GLY A 208 -11.11 20.53 -10.92
N GLY A 209 -10.81 21.74 -11.39
CA GLY A 209 -9.68 21.97 -12.31
C GLY A 209 -8.30 21.64 -11.71
N TRP A 210 -7.22 22.02 -12.37
CA TRP A 210 -5.85 21.72 -11.91
C TRP A 210 -5.53 22.25 -10.50
N CYS A 211 -4.90 21.40 -9.67
CA CYS A 211 -4.43 21.74 -8.32
C CYS A 211 -2.98 22.24 -8.33
N VAL A 212 -2.70 23.53 -8.48
CA VAL A 212 -1.29 23.96 -8.40
C VAL A 212 -0.90 24.20 -6.94
N VAL A 213 -0.28 23.22 -6.30
CA VAL A 213 0.39 23.42 -5.01
C VAL A 213 1.81 23.92 -5.26
N VAL A 214 2.10 25.16 -4.86
CA VAL A 214 3.34 25.87 -5.23
C VAL A 214 4.51 25.38 -4.37
N PRO A 215 5.63 24.88 -4.96
CA PRO A 215 6.82 24.47 -4.22
C PRO A 215 7.33 25.55 -3.26
N HIS A 216 8.00 25.12 -2.19
CA HIS A 216 8.55 25.99 -1.15
C HIS A 216 7.51 26.74 -0.29
N THR A 217 6.23 26.37 -0.38
CA THR A 217 5.19 26.82 0.56
C THR A 217 4.92 25.77 1.62
N ASP A 218 4.30 26.17 2.73
CA ASP A 218 3.84 25.23 3.76
C ASP A 218 2.80 24.27 3.18
N SER A 219 1.85 24.78 2.39
CA SER A 219 0.86 23.95 1.69
C SER A 219 1.51 22.85 0.87
N HIS A 220 2.58 23.16 0.14
CA HIS A 220 3.35 22.16 -0.60
C HIS A 220 4.07 21.18 0.31
N THR A 221 4.75 21.67 1.34
CA THR A 221 5.49 20.84 2.30
C THR A 221 4.57 19.80 2.94
N TYR A 222 3.44 20.22 3.50
CA TYR A 222 2.47 19.31 4.13
C TYR A 222 1.77 18.40 3.12
N THR A 223 1.39 18.90 1.94
CA THR A 223 0.71 18.07 0.92
C THR A 223 1.63 16.98 0.37
N VAL A 224 2.87 17.33 0.03
CA VAL A 224 3.85 16.36 -0.45
C VAL A 224 4.20 15.36 0.64
N ALA A 225 4.48 15.82 1.87
CA ALA A 225 4.75 14.92 3.00
C ALA A 225 3.61 13.94 3.24
N TYR A 226 2.36 14.41 3.23
CA TYR A 226 1.17 13.57 3.39
C TYR A 226 1.09 12.50 2.29
N CYS A 227 1.22 12.89 1.02
CA CYS A 227 1.15 11.95 -0.09
C CYS A 227 2.31 10.93 -0.08
N LEU A 228 3.53 11.38 0.19
CA LEU A 228 4.70 10.50 0.24
C LEU A 228 4.63 9.55 1.44
N ALA A 229 4.15 10.00 2.60
CA ALA A 229 3.93 9.15 3.78
C ALA A 229 2.91 8.04 3.49
N TRP A 230 1.78 8.38 2.84
CA TRP A 230 0.80 7.38 2.40
C TRP A 230 1.37 6.38 1.40
N HIS A 231 2.21 6.85 0.47
CA HIS A 231 2.87 5.95 -0.47
C HIS A 231 3.79 4.97 0.26
N ILE A 232 4.53 5.42 1.27
CA ILE A 232 5.36 4.55 2.12
C ILE A 232 4.51 3.57 2.93
N VAL A 233 3.36 3.98 3.45
CA VAL A 233 2.41 3.06 4.12
C VAL A 233 1.89 1.98 3.16
N PHE A 234 1.49 2.34 1.94
CA PHE A 234 1.04 1.36 0.94
C PHE A 234 2.17 0.44 0.47
N LEU A 235 3.41 0.94 0.43
CA LEU A 235 4.58 0.13 0.14
C LEU A 235 4.90 -0.84 1.30
N ALA A 236 4.82 -0.38 2.55
CA ALA A 236 5.05 -1.20 3.74
C ALA A 236 4.11 -2.41 3.78
N LEU A 237 2.82 -2.21 3.47
CA LEU A 237 1.83 -3.29 3.40
C LEU A 237 2.17 -4.37 2.36
N GLN A 238 2.87 -4.03 1.27
CA GLN A 238 3.28 -4.99 0.24
C GLN A 238 4.41 -5.92 0.70
N TYR A 239 5.12 -5.57 1.77
CA TYR A 239 6.16 -6.41 2.37
C TYR A 239 5.64 -7.28 3.52
N CYS A 240 4.35 -7.19 3.85
CA CYS A 240 3.70 -8.09 4.78
C CYS A 240 3.26 -9.38 4.07
N ASP A 241 3.29 -10.51 4.78
CA ASP A 241 2.60 -11.72 4.33
C ASP A 241 1.09 -11.47 4.15
N GLU A 242 0.44 -12.19 3.23
CA GLU A 242 -0.97 -11.95 2.86
C GLU A 242 -1.93 -11.87 4.07
N ASN A 243 -1.75 -12.77 5.05
CA ASN A 243 -2.57 -12.78 6.27
C ASN A 243 -2.30 -11.55 7.15
N ALA A 244 -1.02 -11.21 7.37
CA ALA A 244 -0.63 -10.09 8.20
C ALA A 244 -0.99 -8.73 7.58
N MET A 245 -0.94 -8.63 6.25
CA MET A 245 -1.34 -7.43 5.51
C MET A 245 -2.76 -7.00 5.86
N HIS A 246 -3.70 -7.95 5.95
CA HIS A 246 -5.09 -7.66 6.32
C HIS A 246 -5.20 -7.07 7.74
N ASP A 247 -4.42 -7.58 8.69
CA ASP A 247 -4.42 -7.09 10.08
C ASP A 247 -3.83 -5.69 10.18
N TYR A 248 -2.67 -5.45 9.55
CA TYR A 248 -2.03 -4.12 9.53
C TYR A 248 -2.89 -3.09 8.80
N ALA A 249 -3.53 -3.47 7.69
CA ALA A 249 -4.39 -2.59 6.93
C ALA A 249 -5.66 -2.21 7.72
N ALA A 250 -6.16 -3.06 8.62
CA ALA A 250 -7.37 -2.80 9.39
C ALA A 250 -7.29 -1.49 10.19
N GLY A 251 -6.09 -1.14 10.68
CA GLY A 251 -5.83 0.12 11.39
C GLY A 251 -6.06 1.37 10.52
N LEU A 252 -6.05 1.25 9.19
CA LEU A 252 -6.24 2.38 8.25
C LEU A 252 -7.71 2.72 7.99
N LYS A 253 -8.66 1.91 8.51
CA LYS A 253 -10.10 2.08 8.27
C LYS A 253 -10.69 3.31 8.97
N SER A 254 -10.02 3.86 9.98
CA SER A 254 -10.55 4.98 10.76
C SER A 254 -10.83 6.22 9.89
N PRO A 255 -11.85 7.04 10.21
CA PRO A 255 -12.23 8.20 9.40
C PRO A 255 -11.09 9.18 9.09
N GLU A 256 -10.16 9.36 10.04
CA GLU A 256 -9.00 10.24 9.96
C GLU A 256 -7.87 9.71 9.04
N LEU A 257 -7.99 8.47 8.57
CA LEU A 257 -6.97 7.81 7.76
C LEU A 257 -7.45 7.63 6.32
N LEU A 258 -7.80 6.41 5.89
CA LEU A 258 -8.10 6.14 4.49
C LEU A 258 -9.28 6.97 3.93
N PRO A 259 -10.42 7.15 4.63
CA PRO A 259 -11.51 7.98 4.14
C PRO A 259 -11.12 9.46 3.96
N GLN A 260 -10.31 10.01 4.87
CA GLN A 260 -9.75 11.34 4.73
C GLN A 260 -8.80 11.44 3.53
N LEU A 261 -7.91 10.44 3.34
CA LEU A 261 -7.04 10.36 2.17
C LEU A 261 -7.86 10.41 0.89
N LEU A 262 -8.86 9.53 0.72
CA LEU A 262 -9.68 9.46 -0.49
C LEU A 262 -10.37 10.81 -0.78
N THR A 263 -10.85 11.47 0.27
CA THR A 263 -11.48 12.80 0.20
C THR A 263 -10.50 13.89 -0.24
N VAL A 264 -9.26 13.87 0.27
CA VAL A 264 -8.16 14.75 -0.15
C VAL A 264 -7.75 14.47 -1.60
N LEU A 265 -7.59 13.20 -1.98
CA LEU A 265 -7.20 12.78 -3.32
C LEU A 265 -8.18 13.28 -4.38
N MET A 266 -9.49 13.20 -4.12
CA MET A 266 -10.50 13.71 -5.05
C MET A 266 -10.38 15.20 -5.34
N ARG A 267 -9.79 15.97 -4.43
CA ARG A 267 -9.51 17.39 -4.65
C ARG A 267 -8.15 17.61 -5.30
N LEU A 268 -7.18 16.72 -5.12
CA LEU A 268 -5.83 16.84 -5.69
C LEU A 268 -5.69 16.29 -7.11
N LEU A 269 -6.53 15.33 -7.50
CA LEU A 269 -6.46 14.65 -8.80
C LEU A 269 -6.60 15.66 -9.96
N PRO A 270 -5.74 15.58 -10.98
CA PRO A 270 -5.80 16.45 -12.15
C PRO A 270 -6.90 16.00 -13.13
N PRO A 271 -7.41 16.87 -14.02
CA PRO A 271 -8.37 16.46 -15.04
C PRO A 271 -7.77 15.49 -16.08
N GLU A 272 -6.45 15.54 -16.29
CA GLU A 272 -5.70 14.67 -17.20
C GLU A 272 -4.38 14.21 -16.55
N HIS A 273 -3.87 13.05 -16.96
CA HIS A 273 -2.74 12.39 -16.29
C HIS A 273 -1.42 12.43 -17.06
N SER A 274 -1.33 13.20 -18.15
CA SER A 274 -0.07 13.38 -18.86
C SER A 274 0.96 14.12 -18.00
N PHE A 275 2.24 13.76 -18.12
CA PHE A 275 3.30 14.51 -17.48
C PHE A 275 3.48 15.87 -18.19
N PRO A 276 3.60 17.00 -17.45
CA PRO A 276 3.86 18.31 -18.05
C PRO A 276 5.24 18.39 -18.72
N VAL A 277 6.21 17.64 -18.19
CA VAL A 277 7.56 17.48 -18.73
C VAL A 277 7.89 15.99 -18.65
N PRO A 278 8.41 15.34 -19.70
CA PRO A 278 8.83 13.94 -19.62
C PRO A 278 9.80 13.75 -18.45
N PRO A 279 9.57 12.79 -17.53
CA PRO A 279 10.46 12.58 -16.41
C PRO A 279 11.88 12.24 -16.91
N ALA A 280 12.88 12.97 -16.41
CA ALA A 280 14.28 12.87 -16.86
C ALA A 280 14.89 11.44 -16.71
N SER A 281 14.24 10.57 -15.93
CA SER A 281 14.63 9.17 -15.71
C SER A 281 14.21 8.22 -16.85
N CYS A 282 13.45 8.66 -17.85
CA CYS A 282 13.03 7.83 -18.96
C CYS A 282 14.08 7.71 -20.09
N ARG A 283 15.31 7.29 -19.76
CA ARG A 283 16.35 6.87 -20.73
C ARG A 283 16.51 5.35 -20.81
N CYS A 284 15.49 4.60 -20.40
CA CYS A 284 15.40 3.15 -20.60
C CYS A 284 14.67 2.85 -21.92
N ASN A 285 15.14 1.88 -22.70
CA ASN A 285 14.46 1.51 -23.95
C ASN A 285 13.01 1.03 -23.73
N SER A 286 12.63 0.62 -22.52
CA SER A 286 11.25 0.25 -22.16
C SER A 286 10.32 1.44 -21.88
N CYS A 287 10.86 2.62 -21.57
CA CYS A 287 10.08 3.83 -21.29
C CYS A 287 9.82 4.70 -22.53
N VAL A 288 10.24 4.25 -23.71
CA VAL A 288 9.95 4.84 -25.03
C VAL A 288 8.60 4.35 -25.58
N SER A 289 7.93 3.41 -24.90
CA SER A 289 6.54 3.06 -25.21
C SER A 289 5.63 4.26 -24.90
N GLY A 290 5.02 4.84 -25.92
CA GLY A 290 4.32 6.14 -25.91
C GLY A 290 3.07 6.27 -25.03
N ASN A 291 2.90 5.41 -24.01
CA ASN A 291 1.76 5.41 -23.09
C ASN A 291 2.10 5.89 -21.67
N ASN A 292 3.34 6.28 -21.34
CA ASN A 292 3.71 6.66 -19.97
C ASN A 292 3.00 7.94 -19.49
N ASN A 293 2.29 7.83 -18.37
CA ASN A 293 1.53 8.89 -17.72
C ASN A 293 1.59 8.72 -16.19
N MET A 294 0.98 9.65 -15.45
CA MET A 294 1.00 9.68 -13.98
C MET A 294 0.25 8.51 -13.32
N ILE A 295 -0.58 7.74 -14.04
CA ILE A 295 -1.29 6.55 -13.53
C ILE A 295 -0.47 5.27 -13.71
N ASN A 296 0.25 5.10 -14.83
CA ASN A 296 1.01 3.88 -15.09
C ASN A 296 2.51 3.98 -14.76
N THR A 297 3.00 5.17 -14.39
CA THR A 297 4.38 5.33 -13.92
C THR A 297 4.40 5.30 -12.39
N SER A 298 5.00 4.27 -11.80
CA SER A 298 5.08 4.12 -10.33
C SER A 298 5.78 5.31 -9.66
N LEU A 299 5.21 5.81 -8.56
CA LEU A 299 5.84 6.86 -7.73
C LEU A 299 7.19 6.41 -7.13
N SER A 300 7.52 5.12 -7.20
CA SER A 300 8.85 4.59 -6.86
C SER A 300 9.98 5.09 -7.77
N HIS A 301 9.62 5.64 -8.94
CA HIS A 301 10.55 6.28 -9.88
C HIS A 301 10.72 7.78 -9.66
N LEU A 302 10.05 8.36 -8.65
CA LEU A 302 10.22 9.77 -8.30
C LEU A 302 11.67 10.04 -7.89
N SER A 303 12.34 10.93 -8.61
CA SER A 303 13.67 11.40 -8.21
C SER A 303 13.54 12.52 -7.18
N PRO A 304 14.50 12.66 -6.25
CA PRO A 304 14.41 13.65 -5.17
C PRO A 304 14.10 15.08 -5.65
N ASN A 305 14.72 15.51 -6.77
CA ASN A 305 14.59 16.88 -7.26
C ASN A 305 13.24 17.18 -7.91
N GLN A 306 12.50 16.16 -8.34
CA GLN A 306 11.17 16.35 -8.92
C GLN A 306 10.13 16.78 -7.88
N CYS A 307 10.40 16.56 -6.59
CA CYS A 307 9.59 17.14 -5.51
C CYS A 307 9.59 18.67 -5.51
N ALA A 308 10.55 19.34 -6.17
CA ALA A 308 10.53 20.79 -6.34
C ALA A 308 9.58 21.28 -7.45
N SER A 309 8.71 20.40 -7.99
CA SER A 309 7.77 20.72 -9.07
C SER A 309 6.34 20.44 -8.62
N SER A 310 5.38 21.32 -8.97
CA SER A 310 3.96 21.16 -8.57
C SER A 310 3.33 19.85 -9.05
N TYR A 311 3.77 19.30 -10.18
CA TYR A 311 3.20 18.07 -10.74
C TYR A 311 3.42 16.85 -9.85
N VAL A 312 4.36 16.89 -8.89
CA VAL A 312 4.58 15.79 -7.95
C VAL A 312 3.30 15.46 -7.17
N VAL A 313 2.49 16.46 -6.86
CA VAL A 313 1.22 16.29 -6.14
C VAL A 313 0.20 15.55 -7.02
N TRP A 314 0.13 15.88 -8.31
CA TRP A 314 -0.76 15.20 -9.27
C TRP A 314 -0.33 13.76 -9.51
N TRP A 315 0.98 13.53 -9.60
CA TRP A 315 1.52 12.20 -9.78
C TRP A 315 1.26 11.33 -8.56
N ALA A 316 1.58 11.85 -7.37
CA ALA A 316 1.34 11.15 -6.13
C ALA A 316 -0.16 10.91 -5.91
N SER A 317 -1.04 11.86 -6.18
CA SER A 317 -2.49 11.66 -6.02
C SER A 317 -3.05 10.61 -6.98
N SER A 318 -2.58 10.60 -8.23
CA SER A 318 -2.93 9.58 -9.22
C SER A 318 -2.51 8.18 -8.76
N GLN A 319 -1.26 8.03 -8.31
CA GLN A 319 -0.73 6.75 -7.85
C GLN A 319 -1.44 6.27 -6.58
N LEU A 320 -1.65 7.13 -5.59
CA LEU A 320 -2.31 6.79 -4.34
C LEU A 320 -3.77 6.38 -4.55
N PHE A 321 -4.49 7.05 -5.45
CA PHE A 321 -5.87 6.66 -5.75
C PHE A 321 -5.91 5.29 -6.42
N LEU A 322 -5.04 5.03 -7.41
CA LEU A 322 -4.92 3.72 -8.04
C LEU A 322 -4.55 2.63 -7.02
N GLN A 323 -3.55 2.87 -6.17
CA GLN A 323 -3.13 1.93 -5.12
C GLN A 323 -4.27 1.68 -4.12
N SER A 324 -5.02 2.70 -3.70
CA SER A 324 -6.17 2.55 -2.81
C SER A 324 -7.25 1.64 -3.41
N MET A 325 -7.53 1.78 -4.71
CA MET A 325 -8.50 0.93 -5.42
C MET A 325 -8.06 -0.53 -5.53
N LYS A 326 -6.76 -0.78 -5.68
CA LYS A 326 -6.19 -2.14 -5.76
C LYS A 326 -6.09 -2.81 -4.39
N LEU A 327 -5.58 -2.10 -3.40
CA LEU A 327 -5.36 -2.62 -2.05
C LEU A 327 -6.66 -2.72 -1.27
N PHE A 328 -7.56 -1.75 -1.44
CA PHE A 328 -8.78 -1.62 -0.62
C PHE A 328 -10.06 -1.42 -1.44
N PRO A 329 -10.37 -2.28 -2.43
CA PRO A 329 -11.51 -2.08 -3.32
C PRO A 329 -12.85 -1.97 -2.55
N TYR A 330 -13.04 -2.75 -1.49
CA TYR A 330 -14.26 -2.67 -0.67
C TYR A 330 -14.32 -1.37 0.15
N TRP A 331 -13.21 -0.93 0.77
CA TRP A 331 -13.23 0.31 1.55
C TRP A 331 -13.39 1.56 0.68
N VAL A 332 -12.79 1.57 -0.52
CA VAL A 332 -13.03 2.62 -1.51
C VAL A 332 -14.49 2.65 -1.93
N ARG A 333 -15.11 1.49 -2.20
CA ARG A 333 -16.57 1.41 -2.46
C ARG A 333 -17.40 1.97 -1.32
N ASN A 334 -17.06 1.58 -0.09
CA ASN A 334 -17.81 2.00 1.08
C ASN A 334 -17.75 3.54 1.24
N TRP A 335 -16.57 4.14 1.14
CA TRP A 335 -16.39 5.58 1.15
C TRP A 335 -17.07 6.28 -0.03
N TYR A 336 -17.02 5.68 -1.22
CA TYR A 336 -17.70 6.20 -2.41
C TYR A 336 -19.22 6.29 -2.19
N ASN A 337 -19.81 5.27 -1.57
CA ASN A 337 -21.24 5.21 -1.27
C ASN A 337 -21.68 6.20 -0.18
N THR A 338 -20.77 6.76 0.61
CA THR A 338 -21.09 7.84 1.57
C THR A 338 -21.05 9.23 0.95
N GLN A 339 -20.60 9.36 -0.31
CA GLN A 339 -20.55 10.65 -0.99
C GLN A 339 -21.94 11.13 -1.40
N SER A 340 -22.10 12.45 -1.55
CA SER A 340 -23.31 13.02 -2.13
C SER A 340 -23.56 12.47 -3.54
N LYS A 341 -24.82 12.46 -4.00
CA LYS A 341 -25.16 11.96 -5.34
C LYS A 341 -24.36 12.66 -6.45
N LYS A 342 -24.21 13.99 -6.34
CA LYS A 342 -23.37 14.78 -7.26
C LYS A 342 -21.92 14.31 -7.28
N ASN A 343 -21.30 14.14 -6.11
CA ASN A 343 -19.89 13.75 -6.04
C ASN A 343 -19.69 12.30 -6.50
N SER A 344 -20.56 11.38 -6.10
CA SER A 344 -20.48 9.98 -6.54
C SER A 344 -20.61 9.86 -8.06
N ASP A 345 -21.52 10.59 -8.70
CA ASP A 345 -21.64 10.55 -10.17
C ASP A 345 -20.38 11.09 -10.89
N LEU A 346 -19.77 12.16 -10.37
CA LEU A 346 -18.49 12.70 -10.87
C LEU A 346 -17.36 11.68 -10.69
N ILE A 347 -17.22 11.11 -9.48
CA ILE A 347 -16.20 10.12 -9.15
C ILE A 347 -16.34 8.87 -10.03
N SER A 348 -17.57 8.38 -10.23
CA SER A 348 -17.84 7.22 -11.06
C SER A 348 -17.44 7.45 -12.52
N THR A 349 -17.81 8.60 -13.09
CA THR A 349 -17.46 8.97 -14.47
C THR A 349 -15.96 9.09 -14.65
N TYR A 350 -15.29 9.80 -13.74
CA TYR A 350 -13.85 10.01 -13.78
C TYR A 350 -13.06 8.71 -13.59
N THR A 351 -13.48 7.87 -12.64
CA THR A 351 -12.86 6.56 -12.37
C THR A 351 -13.05 5.61 -13.54
N THR A 352 -14.23 5.60 -14.19
CA THR A 352 -14.51 4.81 -15.40
C THR A 352 -13.60 5.21 -16.55
N LYS A 353 -13.35 6.51 -16.73
CA LYS A 353 -12.51 7.04 -17.81
C LYS A 353 -11.02 6.74 -17.61
N HIS A 354 -10.50 7.00 -16.41
CA HIS A 354 -9.05 7.06 -16.19
C HIS A 354 -8.44 5.85 -15.46
N PHE A 355 -9.18 5.25 -14.51
CA PHE A 355 -8.59 4.29 -13.57
C PHE A 355 -9.11 2.86 -13.75
N SER A 356 -10.40 2.69 -13.98
CA SER A 356 -11.04 1.37 -14.14
C SER A 356 -10.40 0.53 -15.24
N PRO A 357 -10.02 1.09 -16.42
CA PRO A 357 -9.33 0.32 -17.45
C PRO A 357 -7.98 -0.27 -16.98
N VAL A 358 -7.24 0.47 -16.14
CA VAL A 358 -5.96 0.00 -15.58
C VAL A 358 -6.19 -1.16 -14.61
N VAL A 359 -7.14 -1.00 -13.68
CA VAL A 359 -7.50 -2.05 -12.70
C VAL A 359 -8.03 -3.31 -13.41
N ILE A 360 -8.94 -3.15 -14.38
CA ILE A 360 -9.52 -4.27 -15.14
C ILE A 360 -8.42 -5.02 -15.91
N ASN A 361 -7.54 -4.32 -16.62
CA ASN A 361 -6.48 -4.96 -17.40
C ASN A 361 -5.52 -5.76 -16.51
N GLU A 362 -5.20 -5.26 -15.32
CA GLU A 362 -4.35 -5.99 -14.37
C GLU A 362 -5.04 -7.23 -13.78
N GLU A 363 -6.31 -7.13 -13.41
CA GLU A 363 -7.09 -8.27 -12.92
C GLU A 363 -7.21 -9.37 -13.98
N LEU A 364 -7.47 -8.98 -15.24
CA LEU A 364 -7.51 -9.92 -16.35
C LEU A 364 -6.13 -10.48 -16.70
N GLY A 365 -5.08 -9.66 -16.66
CA GLY A 365 -3.69 -10.10 -16.83
C GLY A 365 -3.29 -11.15 -15.80
N ALA A 366 -3.59 -10.91 -14.52
CA ALA A 366 -3.35 -11.87 -13.45
C ALA A 366 -4.08 -13.20 -13.67
N ILE A 367 -5.28 -13.19 -14.24
CA ILE A 367 -6.03 -14.40 -14.60
C ILE A 367 -5.43 -15.12 -15.80
N ILE A 368 -4.95 -14.38 -16.81
CA ILE A 368 -4.30 -14.95 -17.99
C ILE A 368 -2.99 -15.65 -17.60
N ASP A 369 -2.21 -15.03 -16.71
CA ASP A 369 -0.94 -15.55 -16.22
C ASP A 369 -1.13 -16.67 -15.18
N TYR A 370 -2.34 -16.81 -14.62
CA TYR A 370 -2.64 -17.82 -13.62
C TYR A 370 -2.68 -19.22 -14.23
N LYS A 371 -1.70 -20.03 -13.84
CA LYS A 371 -1.71 -21.48 -14.08
C LYS A 371 -2.28 -22.17 -12.85
N SER A 372 -3.45 -22.77 -13.00
CA SER A 372 -4.03 -23.55 -11.90
C SER A 372 -3.09 -24.71 -11.55
N PRO A 373 -2.70 -24.88 -10.27
CA PRO A 373 -1.92 -26.03 -9.84
C PRO A 373 -2.74 -27.33 -9.87
N ASP A 374 -4.07 -27.21 -9.77
CA ASP A 374 -4.98 -28.34 -9.74
C ASP A 374 -5.80 -28.42 -11.03
N ASP A 375 -5.98 -29.63 -11.54
CA ASP A 375 -6.76 -29.89 -12.75
C ASP A 375 -8.28 -29.66 -12.57
N ASN A 376 -8.74 -29.64 -11.30
CA ASN A 376 -10.14 -29.51 -10.94
C ASN A 376 -10.68 -28.08 -11.02
N VAL A 377 -9.85 -27.06 -11.32
CA VAL A 377 -10.31 -25.68 -11.53
C VAL A 377 -9.63 -25.03 -12.74
N LYS A 378 -10.42 -24.35 -13.56
CA LYS A 378 -9.96 -23.59 -14.72
C LYS A 378 -10.59 -22.21 -14.70
N VAL A 379 -9.76 -21.16 -14.79
CA VAL A 379 -10.22 -19.77 -14.89
C VAL A 379 -9.73 -19.19 -16.21
N LYS A 380 -10.62 -18.56 -16.98
CA LYS A 380 -10.30 -18.02 -18.30
C LYS A 380 -10.96 -16.66 -18.51
N VAL A 381 -10.24 -15.77 -19.18
CA VAL A 381 -10.80 -14.49 -19.68
C VAL A 381 -11.57 -14.76 -20.97
N ARG A 382 -12.85 -14.37 -21.02
CA ARG A 382 -13.70 -14.51 -22.21
C ARG A 382 -13.70 -13.23 -23.05
N SER A 383 -13.73 -12.07 -22.39
CA SER A 383 -13.71 -10.75 -23.03
C SER A 383 -13.08 -9.71 -22.08
N GLN A 384 -12.96 -8.45 -22.52
CA GLN A 384 -12.34 -7.35 -21.75
C GLN A 384 -13.00 -7.06 -20.39
N ARG A 385 -14.16 -7.63 -20.09
CA ARG A 385 -14.82 -7.48 -18.79
C ARG A 385 -15.54 -8.76 -18.35
N GLU A 386 -15.12 -9.92 -18.84
CA GLU A 386 -15.83 -11.16 -18.57
C GLU A 386 -14.86 -12.31 -18.31
N VAL A 387 -15.07 -13.00 -17.20
CA VAL A 387 -14.23 -14.11 -16.72
C VAL A 387 -15.12 -15.33 -16.49
N ILE A 388 -14.68 -16.49 -16.96
CA ILE A 388 -15.33 -17.77 -16.72
C ILE A 388 -14.47 -18.58 -15.76
N ALA A 389 -15.10 -19.13 -14.72
CA ALA A 389 -14.49 -20.08 -13.81
C ALA A 389 -15.25 -21.42 -13.91
N THR A 390 -14.51 -22.50 -14.12
CA THR A 390 -15.03 -23.87 -14.18
C THR A 390 -14.37 -24.69 -13.09
N TYR A 391 -15.18 -25.35 -12.27
CA TYR A 391 -14.74 -26.33 -11.28
C TYR A 391 -15.29 -27.70 -11.67
N THR A 392 -14.46 -28.75 -11.57
CA THR A 392 -14.79 -30.10 -12.03
C THR A 392 -14.60 -31.11 -10.90
N ILE A 393 -15.59 -31.97 -10.69
CA ILE A 393 -15.52 -33.08 -9.72
C ILE A 393 -16.37 -34.25 -10.21
N ASP A 394 -15.82 -35.47 -10.17
CA ASP A 394 -16.51 -36.71 -10.56
C ASP A 394 -17.32 -36.56 -11.87
N ASP A 395 -16.66 -36.04 -12.92
CA ASP A 395 -17.22 -35.72 -14.25
C ASP A 395 -18.34 -34.67 -14.30
N SER A 396 -18.74 -34.11 -13.15
CA SER A 396 -19.66 -32.98 -13.04
C SER A 396 -18.92 -31.65 -13.11
N GLN A 397 -19.50 -30.68 -13.81
CA GLN A 397 -18.94 -29.33 -13.92
C GLN A 397 -19.83 -28.28 -13.27
N LEU A 398 -19.18 -27.35 -12.58
CA LEU A 398 -19.75 -26.12 -12.06
C LEU A 398 -19.13 -24.98 -12.84
N VAL A 399 -19.95 -24.19 -13.54
CA VAL A 399 -19.48 -23.09 -14.38
C VAL A 399 -20.07 -21.78 -13.88
N LEU A 400 -19.24 -20.75 -13.78
CA LEU A 400 -19.61 -19.41 -13.39
C LEU A 400 -19.04 -18.40 -14.36
N THR A 401 -19.85 -17.44 -14.76
CA THR A 401 -19.42 -16.29 -15.56
C THR A 401 -19.57 -15.01 -14.74
N LEU A 402 -18.45 -14.33 -14.53
CA LEU A 402 -18.34 -13.07 -13.83
C LEU A 402 -18.19 -11.92 -14.82
N GLN A 403 -19.03 -10.91 -14.69
CA GLN A 403 -18.97 -9.65 -15.42
C GLN A 403 -18.35 -8.57 -14.54
N LEU A 404 -17.28 -7.95 -15.04
CA LEU A 404 -16.64 -6.80 -14.43
C LEU A 404 -17.42 -5.52 -14.86
N PRO A 405 -17.80 -4.64 -13.92
CA PRO A 405 -18.47 -3.39 -14.25
C PRO A 405 -17.48 -2.39 -14.87
N ALA A 406 -17.99 -1.41 -15.61
CA ALA A 406 -17.14 -0.40 -16.27
C ALA A 406 -16.41 0.52 -15.27
N ASN A 407 -16.97 0.68 -14.07
CA ASN A 407 -16.43 1.51 -12.99
C ASN A 407 -15.75 0.67 -11.88
N LEU A 408 -15.22 -0.51 -12.19
CA LEU A 408 -14.48 -1.34 -11.22
C LEU A 408 -13.31 -0.53 -10.61
N PRO A 409 -13.12 -0.50 -9.28
CA PRO A 409 -13.78 -1.32 -8.26
C PRO A 409 -15.00 -0.68 -7.58
N LEU A 410 -15.46 0.50 -7.99
CA LEU A 410 -16.59 1.23 -7.36
C LEU A 410 -17.90 0.42 -7.35
N ALA A 411 -18.09 -0.45 -8.35
CA ALA A 411 -19.02 -1.57 -8.27
C ALA A 411 -18.24 -2.89 -8.25
N PRO A 412 -18.73 -3.91 -7.52
CA PRO A 412 -18.10 -5.23 -7.52
C PRO A 412 -18.41 -5.98 -8.82
N ALA A 413 -17.57 -6.98 -9.14
CA ALA A 413 -17.89 -7.94 -10.19
C ALA A 413 -19.18 -8.70 -9.83
N VAL A 414 -20.02 -8.97 -10.83
CA VAL A 414 -21.30 -9.64 -10.66
C VAL A 414 -21.35 -10.94 -11.44
N MET A 415 -22.02 -11.94 -10.89
CA MET A 415 -22.26 -13.20 -11.57
C MET A 415 -23.44 -13.04 -12.52
N VAL A 416 -23.19 -13.23 -13.83
CA VAL A 416 -24.21 -13.06 -14.88
C VAL A 416 -24.75 -14.39 -15.39
N HIS A 417 -23.97 -15.46 -15.26
CA HIS A 417 -24.36 -16.80 -15.67
C HIS A 417 -23.75 -17.83 -14.73
N SER A 418 -24.49 -18.91 -14.49
CA SER A 418 -24.11 -19.96 -13.55
C SER A 418 -24.76 -21.28 -13.97
N GLU A 419 -23.98 -22.33 -14.16
CA GLU A 419 -24.44 -23.68 -14.48
C GLU A 419 -23.87 -24.68 -13.45
N HIS A 420 -24.67 -25.69 -13.11
CA HIS A 420 -24.29 -26.72 -12.16
C HIS A 420 -24.90 -28.06 -12.55
N ALA A 421 -24.15 -29.14 -12.34
CA ALA A 421 -24.59 -30.51 -12.46
C ALA A 421 -24.21 -31.28 -11.18
N GLY A 422 -25.03 -32.26 -10.76
CA GLY A 422 -24.73 -33.11 -9.60
C GLY A 422 -24.89 -32.46 -8.23
N VAL A 423 -25.42 -31.23 -8.15
CA VAL A 423 -25.54 -30.45 -6.91
C VAL A 423 -26.97 -29.97 -6.68
N SER A 424 -27.47 -30.05 -5.44
CA SER A 424 -28.81 -29.55 -5.13
C SER A 424 -28.92 -28.01 -5.30
N PRO A 425 -30.07 -27.48 -5.75
CA PRO A 425 -30.24 -26.04 -5.98
C PRO A 425 -29.98 -25.17 -4.75
N LYS A 426 -30.41 -25.63 -3.57
CA LYS A 426 -30.19 -24.91 -2.30
C LYS A 426 -28.69 -24.78 -1.97
N LEU A 427 -27.92 -25.81 -2.29
CA LEU A 427 -26.47 -25.80 -2.07
C LEU A 427 -25.77 -24.82 -3.02
N TRP A 428 -26.18 -24.85 -4.29
CA TRP A 428 -25.70 -23.95 -5.34
C TRP A 428 -25.97 -22.48 -4.99
N GLU A 429 -27.18 -22.14 -4.53
CA GLU A 429 -27.51 -20.78 -4.08
C GLU A 429 -26.60 -20.32 -2.93
N GLY A 430 -26.32 -21.20 -1.97
CA GLY A 430 -25.37 -20.91 -0.90
C GLY A 430 -23.97 -20.57 -1.41
N TRP A 431 -23.49 -21.30 -2.43
CA TRP A 431 -22.17 -21.05 -3.04
C TRP A 431 -22.13 -19.74 -3.81
N LYS A 432 -23.19 -19.42 -4.56
CA LYS A 432 -23.32 -18.12 -5.24
C LYS A 432 -23.32 -16.98 -4.23
N ASN A 433 -24.02 -17.13 -3.11
CA ASN A 433 -24.05 -16.13 -2.04
C ASN A 433 -22.68 -15.93 -1.37
N GLY A 434 -21.94 -17.03 -1.13
CA GLY A 434 -20.58 -16.96 -0.60
C GLY A 434 -19.65 -16.17 -1.53
N LEU A 435 -19.62 -16.51 -2.83
CA LEU A 435 -18.79 -15.78 -3.80
C LEU A 435 -19.22 -14.32 -3.94
N LYS A 436 -20.54 -14.04 -4.01
CA LYS A 436 -21.06 -12.65 -4.04
C LYS A 436 -20.59 -11.86 -2.83
N THR A 437 -20.56 -12.48 -1.65
CA THR A 437 -20.08 -11.84 -0.42
C THR A 437 -18.59 -11.50 -0.52
N VAL A 438 -17.76 -12.44 -0.98
CA VAL A 438 -16.32 -12.20 -1.18
C VAL A 438 -16.07 -11.06 -2.17
N LEU A 439 -16.71 -11.10 -3.35
CA LEU A 439 -16.53 -10.07 -4.38
C LEU A 439 -16.98 -8.68 -3.92
N SER A 440 -18.01 -8.60 -3.09
CA SER A 440 -18.63 -7.34 -2.65
C SER A 440 -17.95 -6.73 -1.43
N TYR A 441 -17.48 -7.56 -0.49
CA TYR A 441 -17.09 -7.10 0.86
C TYR A 441 -15.64 -7.40 1.23
N ARG A 442 -14.82 -7.93 0.31
CA ARG A 442 -13.38 -8.17 0.55
C ARG A 442 -12.50 -7.15 -0.17
N ASN A 443 -11.42 -6.76 0.49
CA ASN A 443 -10.31 -6.01 -0.10
C ASN A 443 -9.32 -6.99 -0.75
N SER A 444 -9.75 -7.69 -1.79
CA SER A 444 -8.91 -8.67 -2.48
C SER A 444 -9.10 -8.58 -3.99
N PRO A 445 -8.03 -8.83 -4.77
CA PRO A 445 -8.13 -9.01 -6.21
C PRO A 445 -9.14 -10.10 -6.61
N LEU A 446 -9.59 -10.05 -7.87
CA LEU A 446 -10.55 -11.01 -8.42
C LEU A 446 -10.01 -12.43 -8.38
N LEU A 447 -8.74 -12.63 -8.77
CA LEU A 447 -8.11 -13.95 -8.74
C LEU A 447 -8.03 -14.53 -7.31
N ALA A 448 -7.68 -13.71 -6.32
CA ALA A 448 -7.65 -14.13 -4.91
C ALA A 448 -9.06 -14.51 -4.40
N SER A 449 -10.08 -13.79 -4.86
CA SER A 449 -11.49 -14.10 -4.57
C SER A 449 -11.91 -15.45 -5.16
N LEU A 450 -11.48 -15.75 -6.40
CA LEU A 450 -11.73 -17.03 -7.05
C LEU A 450 -10.99 -18.20 -6.40
N LYS A 451 -9.77 -17.98 -5.89
CA LYS A 451 -9.03 -18.98 -5.10
C LYS A 451 -9.78 -19.34 -3.82
N VAL A 452 -10.31 -18.35 -3.09
CA VAL A 452 -11.14 -18.61 -1.90
C VAL A 452 -12.43 -19.33 -2.25
N TRP A 453 -13.06 -18.99 -3.37
CA TRP A 453 -14.21 -19.73 -3.86
C TRP A 453 -13.89 -21.20 -4.11
N LYS A 454 -12.78 -21.51 -4.79
CA LYS A 454 -12.31 -22.87 -5.00
C LYS A 454 -12.04 -23.60 -3.67
N GLN A 455 -11.28 -23.00 -2.75
CA GLN A 455 -11.01 -23.58 -1.43
C GLN A 455 -12.31 -23.90 -0.66
N ASN A 456 -13.30 -23.02 -0.75
CA ASN A 456 -14.62 -23.25 -0.16
C ASN A 456 -15.38 -24.39 -0.83
N LEU A 457 -15.20 -24.63 -2.13
CA LEU A 457 -15.76 -25.80 -2.80
C LEU A 457 -15.06 -27.08 -2.33
N ASP A 458 -13.72 -27.11 -2.35
CA ASP A 458 -12.92 -28.28 -1.96
C ASP A 458 -13.29 -28.77 -0.54
N GLN A 459 -13.29 -27.85 0.44
CA GLN A 459 -13.64 -28.16 1.84
C GLN A 459 -15.09 -28.65 2.01
N LYS A 460 -16.00 -28.17 1.16
CA LYS A 460 -17.40 -28.56 1.23
C LYS A 460 -17.62 -29.97 0.70
N TYR A 461 -16.88 -30.36 -0.35
CA TYR A 461 -16.85 -31.73 -0.83
C TYR A 461 -16.21 -32.69 0.19
N GLN A 462 -15.34 -32.19 1.07
CA GLN A 462 -14.84 -32.93 2.24
C GLN A 462 -15.84 -33.00 3.41
N GLY A 463 -17.06 -32.48 3.25
CA GLY A 463 -18.14 -32.58 4.24
C GLY A 463 -18.14 -31.50 5.32
N VAL A 464 -17.34 -30.43 5.17
CA VAL A 464 -17.28 -29.35 6.17
C VAL A 464 -18.48 -28.40 6.03
N GLU A 465 -19.20 -28.17 7.12
CA GLU A 465 -20.36 -27.27 7.18
C GLU A 465 -19.92 -25.79 7.08
N PRO A 466 -20.56 -24.95 6.24
CA PRO A 466 -20.18 -23.53 6.09
C PRO A 466 -20.64 -22.67 7.27
N CYS A 467 -20.02 -21.50 7.43
CA CYS A 467 -20.52 -20.46 8.33
C CYS A 467 -21.85 -19.92 7.82
N TYR A 468 -22.86 -19.84 8.68
CA TYR A 468 -24.21 -19.39 8.28
C TYR A 468 -24.41 -17.86 8.24
N ILE A 469 -23.37 -17.07 8.53
CA ILE A 469 -23.40 -15.61 8.35
C ILE A 469 -22.85 -15.24 6.97
N CYS A 470 -21.60 -15.66 6.67
CA CYS A 470 -20.91 -15.29 5.43
C CYS A 470 -21.04 -16.35 4.32
N TYR A 471 -21.64 -17.50 4.62
CA TYR A 471 -21.79 -18.65 3.71
C TYR A 471 -20.47 -19.25 3.20
N CYS A 472 -19.33 -18.90 3.81
CA CYS A 472 -18.00 -19.42 3.49
C CYS A 472 -17.59 -20.51 4.51
N ILE A 473 -16.79 -21.50 4.08
CA ILE A 473 -16.21 -22.48 5.00
C ILE A 473 -14.94 -21.90 5.61
N MET A 474 -14.06 -21.35 4.79
CA MET A 474 -12.89 -20.61 5.27
C MET A 474 -13.30 -19.15 5.49
N HIS A 475 -12.96 -18.59 6.65
CA HIS A 475 -13.24 -17.20 6.95
C HIS A 475 -12.41 -16.29 6.03
N ASN A 476 -13.04 -15.23 5.54
CA ASN A 476 -12.52 -14.42 4.44
C ASN A 476 -11.18 -13.70 4.72
N ASN A 477 -10.82 -13.49 5.98
CA ASN A 477 -9.63 -12.70 6.33
C ASN A 477 -8.52 -13.51 7.00
N ASN A 478 -8.87 -14.50 7.83
CA ASN A 478 -7.92 -15.24 8.66
C ASN A 478 -7.91 -16.74 8.34
N HIS A 479 -8.63 -17.16 7.29
CA HIS A 479 -8.61 -18.54 6.80
C HIS A 479 -8.98 -19.58 7.87
N THR A 480 -9.81 -19.18 8.86
CA THR A 480 -10.29 -20.08 9.93
C THR A 480 -11.56 -20.82 9.53
N LEU A 481 -11.74 -22.03 10.06
CA LEU A 481 -12.98 -22.81 9.88
C LEU A 481 -14.09 -22.34 10.85
N PRO A 482 -15.37 -22.61 10.56
CA PRO A 482 -16.47 -22.25 11.43
C PRO A 482 -16.45 -23.16 12.66
N SER A 483 -15.98 -22.64 13.79
CA SER A 483 -15.84 -23.38 15.05
C SER A 483 -16.98 -23.11 16.03
N SER A 484 -17.60 -21.93 15.97
CA SER A 484 -18.57 -21.46 16.96
C SER A 484 -19.97 -22.02 16.65
N GLN A 485 -20.45 -22.96 17.46
CA GLN A 485 -21.71 -23.66 17.25
C GLN A 485 -22.82 -23.17 18.20
N CYS A 486 -23.98 -22.83 17.65
CA CYS A 486 -25.15 -22.49 18.48
C CYS A 486 -25.63 -23.71 19.27
N ARG A 487 -25.87 -23.54 20.58
CA ARG A 487 -26.34 -24.63 21.46
C ARG A 487 -27.73 -25.15 21.07
N THR A 488 -28.60 -24.27 20.55
CA THR A 488 -29.99 -24.55 20.18
C THR A 488 -30.10 -25.17 18.79
N CYS A 489 -29.71 -24.45 17.73
CA CYS A 489 -29.91 -24.90 16.35
C CYS A 489 -28.73 -25.70 15.78
N LYS A 490 -27.65 -25.87 16.54
CA LYS A 490 -26.42 -26.61 16.18
C LYS A 490 -25.69 -26.10 14.93
N LYS A 491 -26.07 -24.93 14.39
CA LYS A 491 -25.39 -24.32 13.24
C LYS A 491 -24.10 -23.64 13.64
N LYS A 492 -23.10 -23.71 12.74
CA LYS A 492 -21.73 -23.21 12.97
C LYS A 492 -21.48 -21.85 12.30
N PHE A 493 -20.60 -21.07 12.92
CA PHE A 493 -20.21 -19.74 12.50
C PHE A 493 -18.69 -19.55 12.70
N HIS A 494 -18.07 -18.69 11.89
CA HIS A 494 -16.74 -18.18 12.21
C HIS A 494 -16.83 -17.29 13.43
N SER A 495 -15.91 -17.43 14.39
CA SER A 495 -15.86 -16.57 15.58
C SER A 495 -15.87 -15.09 15.20
N ALA A 496 -15.08 -14.70 14.18
CA ALA A 496 -15.01 -13.32 13.70
C ALA A 496 -16.34 -12.81 13.09
N CYS A 497 -17.04 -13.64 12.30
CA CYS A 497 -18.35 -13.27 11.74
C CYS A 497 -19.40 -13.10 12.83
N LEU A 498 -19.43 -14.02 13.80
CA LEU A 498 -20.37 -14.00 14.90
C LEU A 498 -20.13 -12.80 15.82
N TYR A 499 -18.86 -12.49 16.11
CA TYR A 499 -18.48 -11.31 16.87
C TYR A 499 -18.93 -10.02 16.19
N GLN A 500 -18.64 -9.86 14.88
CA GLN A 500 -19.11 -8.70 14.12
C GLN A 500 -20.63 -8.58 14.11
N TRP A 501 -21.35 -9.71 14.02
CA TRP A 501 -22.80 -9.73 14.15
C TRP A 501 -23.26 -9.18 15.50
N PHE A 502 -22.65 -9.62 16.61
CA PHE A 502 -22.98 -9.14 17.95
C PHE A 502 -22.67 -7.66 18.15
N LEU A 503 -21.58 -7.14 17.60
CA LEU A 503 -21.29 -5.70 17.64
C LEU A 503 -22.37 -4.84 16.97
N THR A 504 -23.04 -5.38 15.96
CA THR A 504 -24.11 -4.68 15.22
C THR A 504 -25.52 -4.99 15.75
N SER A 505 -25.64 -5.92 16.70
CA SER A 505 -26.93 -6.40 17.22
C SER A 505 -27.13 -5.92 18.66
N PRO A 506 -28.34 -5.50 19.05
CA PRO A 506 -28.61 -5.05 20.43
C PRO A 506 -28.49 -6.19 21.48
N HIS A 507 -28.55 -7.45 21.04
CA HIS A 507 -28.41 -8.62 21.90
C HIS A 507 -27.55 -9.70 21.23
N SER A 508 -26.79 -10.44 22.05
CA SER A 508 -25.96 -11.58 21.63
C SER A 508 -26.81 -12.83 21.37
N ASN A 509 -27.69 -12.75 20.37
CA ASN A 509 -28.59 -13.83 19.98
C ASN A 509 -28.13 -14.49 18.68
N CYS A 510 -28.34 -15.80 18.56
CA CYS A 510 -28.03 -16.56 17.36
C CYS A 510 -28.66 -15.92 16.10
N PRO A 511 -27.89 -15.65 15.04
CA PRO A 511 -28.40 -15.02 13.80
C PRO A 511 -29.55 -15.78 13.14
N LEU A 512 -29.63 -17.10 13.37
CA LEU A 512 -30.62 -17.97 12.74
C LEU A 512 -31.85 -18.23 13.61
N CYS A 513 -31.65 -18.74 14.82
CA CYS A 513 -32.75 -19.17 15.69
C CYS A 513 -33.13 -18.15 16.75
N ARG A 514 -32.39 -17.03 16.85
CA ARG A 514 -32.60 -15.94 17.82
C ARG A 514 -32.55 -16.35 19.30
N SER A 515 -32.14 -17.58 19.62
CA SER A 515 -31.85 -17.96 21.00
C SER A 515 -30.65 -17.17 21.51
N VAL A 516 -30.61 -16.91 22.81
CA VAL A 516 -29.40 -16.40 23.48
C VAL A 516 -28.22 -17.33 23.13
N TRP A 517 -27.07 -16.74 22.81
CA TRP A 517 -25.91 -17.44 22.26
C TRP A 517 -25.33 -18.49 23.23
#